data_AF-A0A497NJF6-F1
#
_entry.id   AF-A0A497NJF6-F1
#
_cell.length_a   1.000
_cell.length_b   1.000
_cell.length_c   1.000
_cell.angle_alpha   90.00
_cell.angle_beta   90.00
_cell.angle_gamma   90.00
#
_symmetry.space_group_name_H-M   'P 1'
#
loop_
_entity.id
_entity.type
_entity.pdbx_description
1 polymer ?
#
loop_
_entity_poly.entity_id
_entity_poly.type
_entity_poly.pdbx_seq_one_letter_code
_entity_poly.pdbx_strand_id
1 'polypeptide(L)'
;MGWISTSFHVTIFLFSGLSYALIPLFFIGWLLGTFLYKPELFVKPLILGLSINAVLGFILTRCVGIEYASLSFMLATMMLTVASLWQSLKVVKEIDHAYYFAF
;
A
#
# COMPACT_ATOMS: atom_id res chain seq x y z
N MET A 1 12.39 28.05 2.12
CA MET A 1 11.40 27.00 1.75
C MET A 1 10.24 27.65 1.00
N GLY A 2 10.39 27.92 -0.31
CA GLY A 2 9.43 28.71 -1.11
C GLY A 2 8.57 27.91 -2.11
N TRP A 3 8.53 26.58 -1.99
CA TRP A 3 7.86 25.71 -2.99
C TRP A 3 6.41 25.35 -2.62
N ILE A 4 6.03 25.51 -1.35
CA ILE A 4 4.70 25.18 -0.84
C ILE A 4 4.02 26.50 -0.48
N SER A 5 3.32 27.07 -1.46
CA SER A 5 2.76 28.43 -1.35
C SER A 5 1.43 28.48 -0.58
N THR A 6 0.72 27.36 -0.43
CA THR A 6 -0.61 27.31 0.16
C THR A 6 -0.76 26.08 1.06
N SER A 7 -1.67 26.15 2.04
CA SER A 7 -2.02 25.02 2.91
C SER A 7 -2.41 23.76 2.11
N PHE A 8 -3.06 23.97 0.97
CA PHE A 8 -3.41 22.95 -0.01
C PHE A 8 -2.21 22.15 -0.52
N HIS A 9 -1.14 22.83 -0.93
CA HIS A 9 0.07 22.17 -1.40
C HIS A 9 0.77 21.39 -0.28
N VAL A 10 0.68 21.87 0.98
CA VAL A 10 1.18 21.13 2.16
C VAL A 10 0.42 19.80 2.31
N THR A 11 -0.91 19.83 2.24
CA THR A 11 -1.75 18.64 2.43
C THR A 11 -1.47 17.58 1.37
N ILE A 12 -1.40 17.96 0.09
CA ILE A 12 -1.08 17.04 -1.00
C ILE A 12 0.32 16.46 -0.81
N PHE A 13 1.29 17.30 -0.44
CA PHE A 13 2.66 16.86 -0.18
C PHE A 13 2.74 15.84 0.96
N LEU A 14 2.05 16.09 2.08
CA LEU A 14 2.03 15.18 3.22
C LEU A 14 1.39 13.84 2.87
N PHE A 15 0.20 13.84 2.25
CA PHE A 15 -0.50 12.59 1.90
C PHE A 15 0.26 11.80 0.83
N SER A 16 0.76 12.47 -0.20
CA SER A 16 1.57 11.80 -1.24
C SER A 16 2.88 11.30 -0.66
N GLY A 17 3.56 12.10 0.17
CA GLY A 17 4.82 11.72 0.82
C GLY A 17 4.67 10.50 1.71
N LEU A 18 3.62 10.45 2.55
CA LEU A 18 3.27 9.27 3.35
C LEU A 18 3.01 8.05 2.46
N SER A 19 2.27 8.22 1.38
CA SER A 19 2.00 7.13 0.43
C SER A 19 3.30 6.57 -0.17
N TYR A 20 4.20 7.43 -0.61
CA TYR A 20 5.51 7.04 -1.15
C TYR A 20 6.43 6.39 -0.11
N ALA A 21 6.30 6.75 1.17
CA ALA A 21 7.00 6.07 2.25
C ALA A 21 6.44 4.67 2.53
N LEU A 22 5.15 4.44 2.31
CA LEU A 22 4.47 3.16 2.55
C LEU A 22 4.62 2.16 1.40
N ILE A 23 4.71 2.62 0.15
CA ILE A 23 4.84 1.76 -1.04
C ILE A 23 6.02 0.77 -0.95
N PRO A 24 7.23 1.17 -0.52
CA PRO A 24 8.35 0.24 -0.35
C PRO A 24 8.03 -0.96 0.55
N LEU A 25 7.18 -0.79 1.56
CA LEU A 25 6.80 -1.88 2.46
C LEU A 25 5.98 -2.97 1.75
N PHE A 26 5.15 -2.58 0.77
CA PHE A 26 4.48 -3.54 -0.10
C PHE A 26 5.51 -4.29 -0.97
N PHE A 27 6.47 -3.60 -1.55
CA PHE A 27 7.50 -4.23 -2.39
C PHE A 27 8.39 -5.20 -1.61
N ILE A 28 8.67 -4.95 -0.33
CA ILE A 28 9.37 -5.92 0.53
C ILE A 28 8.56 -7.22 0.66
N GLY A 29 7.25 -7.12 0.88
CA GLY A 29 6.37 -8.30 0.93
C GLY A 29 6.32 -9.04 -0.41
N TRP A 30 6.19 -8.30 -1.51
CA TRP A 30 6.24 -8.91 -2.84
C TRP A 30 7.59 -9.60 -3.09
N LEU A 31 8.71 -8.97 -2.72
CA LEU A 31 10.04 -9.57 -2.83
C LEU A 31 10.14 -10.89 -2.06
N LEU A 32 9.61 -10.94 -0.82
CA LEU A 32 9.49 -12.19 -0.07
C LEU A 32 8.71 -13.25 -0.85
N GLY A 33 7.56 -12.90 -1.42
CA GLY A 33 6.77 -13.79 -2.28
C GLY A 33 7.55 -14.29 -3.50
N THR A 34 8.35 -13.42 -4.15
CA THR A 34 9.19 -13.83 -5.28
C THR A 34 10.30 -14.80 -4.88
N PHE A 35 10.97 -14.57 -3.74
CA PHE A 35 11.99 -15.48 -3.23
C PHE A 35 11.44 -16.87 -2.91
N LEU A 36 10.16 -16.94 -2.55
CA LEU A 36 9.45 -18.18 -2.26
C LEU A 36 8.70 -18.76 -3.46
N TYR A 37 8.94 -18.22 -4.67
CA TYR A 37 8.28 -18.63 -5.91
C TYR A 37 6.74 -18.56 -5.87
N LYS A 38 6.17 -17.69 -5.01
CA LYS A 38 4.73 -17.45 -4.87
C LYS A 38 4.37 -15.94 -4.95
N PRO A 39 4.78 -15.22 -6.01
CA PRO A 39 4.52 -13.78 -6.13
C PRO A 39 3.02 -13.44 -6.26
N GLU A 40 2.24 -14.38 -6.79
CA GLU A 40 0.79 -14.28 -6.98
C GLU A 40 -0.01 -13.99 -5.70
N LEU A 41 0.53 -14.35 -4.52
CA LEU A 41 -0.07 -14.03 -3.23
C LEU A 41 -0.18 -12.52 -2.97
N PHE A 42 0.72 -11.73 -3.56
CA PHE A 42 0.78 -10.27 -3.39
C PHE A 42 0.04 -9.50 -4.49
N VAL A 43 -0.39 -10.18 -5.55
CA VAL A 43 -1.20 -9.59 -6.61
C VAL A 43 -2.60 -9.21 -6.09
N LYS A 44 -3.18 -10.02 -5.20
CA LYS A 44 -4.50 -9.73 -4.60
C LYS A 44 -4.50 -8.43 -3.79
N PRO A 45 -3.57 -8.22 -2.83
CA PRO A 45 -3.38 -6.92 -2.18
C PRO A 45 -3.21 -5.77 -3.17
N LEU A 46 -2.41 -5.95 -4.23
CA LEU A 46 -2.17 -4.92 -5.23
C LEU A 46 -3.45 -4.49 -5.95
N ILE A 47 -4.23 -5.45 -6.46
CA ILE A 47 -5.51 -5.18 -7.12
C ILE A 47 -6.47 -4.49 -6.15
N LEU A 48 -6.52 -4.93 -4.89
CA LEU A 48 -7.34 -4.32 -3.86
C LEU A 48 -6.95 -2.84 -3.64
N GLY A 49 -5.66 -2.56 -3.46
CA GLY A 49 -5.16 -1.20 -3.27
C GLY A 49 -5.47 -0.29 -4.46
N LEU A 50 -5.23 -0.76 -5.69
CA LEU A 50 -5.54 -0.02 -6.91
C LEU A 50 -7.05 0.26 -7.05
N SER A 51 -7.88 -0.75 -6.75
CA SER A 51 -9.34 -0.62 -6.80
C SER A 51 -9.86 0.39 -5.78
N ILE A 52 -9.35 0.33 -4.55
CA ILE A 52 -9.69 1.31 -3.49
C ILE A 52 -9.27 2.71 -3.94
N ASN A 53 -8.06 2.89 -4.46
CA ASN A 53 -7.61 4.21 -4.91
C ASN A 53 -8.50 4.76 -6.04
N ALA A 54 -8.85 3.92 -7.02
CA ALA A 54 -9.68 4.34 -8.14
C ALA A 54 -11.09 4.74 -7.68
N VAL A 55 -11.75 3.90 -6.88
CA VAL A 55 -13.11 4.16 -6.39
C VAL A 55 -13.13 5.36 -5.45
N LEU A 56 -12.26 5.37 -4.45
CA LEU A 56 -12.23 6.44 -3.45
C LEU A 56 -11.76 7.76 -4.05
N GLY A 57 -10.77 7.71 -4.95
CA GLY A 57 -10.25 8.87 -5.66
C GLY A 57 -11.30 9.51 -6.57
N PHE A 58 -12.09 8.69 -7.27
CA PHE A 58 -13.21 9.19 -8.07
C PHE A 58 -14.26 9.89 -7.20
N ILE A 59 -14.69 9.24 -6.10
CA ILE A 59 -15.69 9.81 -5.17
C ILE A 59 -15.19 11.12 -4.57
N LEU A 60 -13.97 11.14 -4.03
CA LEU A 60 -13.42 12.31 -3.35
C LEU A 60 -13.19 13.48 -4.31
N THR A 61 -12.67 13.20 -5.51
CA THR A 61 -12.47 14.21 -6.56
C THR A 61 -13.79 14.81 -7.01
N ARG A 62 -14.86 14.01 -7.09
CA ARG A 62 -16.17 14.48 -7.55
C ARG A 62 -16.97 15.20 -6.46
N CYS A 63 -16.91 14.74 -5.22
CA CYS A 63 -17.75 15.25 -4.13
C CYS A 63 -17.10 16.38 -3.32
N VAL A 64 -15.77 16.39 -3.19
CA VAL A 64 -15.07 17.33 -2.30
C VAL A 64 -14.16 18.26 -3.09
N GLY A 65 -13.29 17.69 -3.92
CA GLY A 65 -12.30 18.47 -4.68
C GLY A 65 -11.13 17.59 -5.13
N ILE A 66 -10.43 18.03 -6.16
CA ILE A 66 -9.35 17.25 -6.81
C ILE A 66 -8.16 16.96 -5.88
N GLU A 67 -7.96 17.81 -4.89
CA GLU A 67 -6.89 17.69 -3.90
C GLU A 67 -7.01 16.48 -2.98
N TYR A 68 -8.23 16.01 -2.76
CA TYR A 68 -8.51 14.83 -1.95
C TYR A 68 -8.17 13.53 -2.70
N ALA A 69 -7.77 13.58 -3.97
CA ALA A 69 -7.15 12.44 -4.65
C ALA A 69 -5.84 11.98 -3.98
N SER A 70 -5.10 12.91 -3.36
CA SER A 70 -3.91 12.55 -2.58
C SER A 70 -4.26 11.78 -1.30
N LEU A 71 -5.42 12.09 -0.71
CA LEU A 71 -5.95 11.37 0.45
C LEU A 71 -6.43 9.96 0.08
N SER A 72 -7.06 9.77 -1.08
CA SER A 72 -7.40 8.42 -1.56
C SER A 72 -6.16 7.57 -1.77
N PHE A 73 -5.10 8.17 -2.32
CA PHE A 73 -3.84 7.49 -2.56
C PHE A 73 -3.19 7.05 -1.23
N MET A 74 -3.20 7.91 -0.22
CA MET A 74 -2.69 7.57 1.12
C MET A 74 -3.48 6.43 1.76
N LEU A 75 -4.81 6.49 1.73
CA LEU A 75 -5.64 5.44 2.34
C LEU A 75 -5.48 4.10 1.60
N ALA A 76 -5.43 4.14 0.26
CA ALA A 76 -5.24 2.95 -0.55
C ALA A 76 -3.87 2.31 -0.34
N THR A 77 -2.80 3.11 -0.27
CA THR A 77 -1.45 2.60 0.00
C THR A 77 -1.32 2.08 1.43
N MET A 78 -1.96 2.71 2.41
CA MET A 78 -2.02 2.19 3.78
C MET A 78 -2.70 0.81 3.84
N MET A 79 -3.87 0.66 3.20
CA MET A 79 -4.58 -0.63 3.13
C MET A 79 -3.76 -1.69 2.40
N LEU A 80 -3.11 -1.32 1.29
CA LEU A 80 -2.20 -2.20 0.54
C LEU A 80 -1.07 -2.71 1.43
N THR A 81 -0.42 -1.83 2.17
CA THR A 81 0.70 -2.18 3.05
C THR A 81 0.25 -3.08 4.20
N VAL A 82 -0.91 -2.81 4.81
CA VAL A 82 -1.48 -3.67 5.87
C VAL A 82 -1.81 -5.07 5.33
N ALA A 83 -2.46 -5.14 4.17
CA ALA A 83 -2.78 -6.42 3.53
C ALA A 83 -1.52 -7.21 3.14
N SER A 84 -0.49 -6.52 2.63
CA SER A 84 0.81 -7.09 2.31
C SER A 84 1.52 -7.65 3.54
N LEU A 85 1.56 -6.88 4.64
CA LEU A 85 2.16 -7.29 5.91
C LEU A 85 1.46 -8.54 6.45
N TRP A 86 0.13 -8.55 6.44
CA TRP A 86 -0.66 -9.71 6.86
C TRP A 86 -0.34 -10.95 6.04
N GLN A 87 -0.20 -10.81 4.72
CA GLN A 87 0.17 -11.92 3.84
C GLN A 87 1.59 -12.41 4.13
N SER A 88 2.56 -11.51 4.32
CA SER A 88 3.93 -11.86 4.69
C SER A 88 3.99 -12.62 6.01
N LEU A 89 3.25 -12.19 7.04
CA LEU A 89 3.22 -12.89 8.34
C LEU A 89 2.66 -14.30 8.23
N LYS A 90 1.64 -14.52 7.40
CA LYS A 90 1.12 -15.87 7.13
C LYS A 90 2.17 -16.75 6.48
N VAL A 91 2.87 -16.22 5.48
CA VAL A 91 3.92 -16.96 4.75
C VAL A 91 5.07 -17.33 5.68
N VAL A 92 5.54 -16.40 6.52
CA VAL A 92 6.59 -16.69 7.52
C VAL A 92 6.15 -17.81 8.46
N LYS A 93 4.91 -17.76 8.96
CA LYS A 93 4.38 -18.81 9.85
C LYS A 93 4.30 -20.18 9.18
N GLU A 94 3.94 -20.23 7.89
CA GLU A 94 3.95 -21.48 7.11
C GLU A 94 5.36 -22.06 6.96
N ILE A 95 6.36 -21.19 6.74
CA ILE A 95 7.76 -21.60 6.65
C ILE A 95 8.26 -22.15 7.99
N ASP A 96 8.02 -21.43 9.08
CA ASP A 96 8.41 -21.87 10.43
C ASP A 96 7.79 -23.22 10.75
N HIS A 97 6.50 -23.40 10.46
CA HIS A 97 5.81 -24.67 10.68
C HIS A 97 6.39 -25.80 9.84
N ALA A 98 6.72 -25.56 8.56
CA ALA A 98 7.35 -26.55 7.70
C ALA A 98 8.75 -26.94 8.20
N TYR A 99 9.52 -25.96 8.70
CA TYR A 99 10.84 -26.19 9.28
C TYR A 99 10.77 -27.07 10.53
N TYR A 100 9.86 -26.77 11.47
CA TYR A 100 9.69 -27.57 12.69
C TYR A 100 9.17 -28.99 12.45
N PHE A 101 8.49 -29.25 11.34
CA PHE A 101 8.04 -30.61 10.98
C PHE A 101 9.10 -31.45 10.26
N ALA A 102 10.14 -30.80 9.73
CA ALA A 102 11.18 -31.48 8.96
C ALA A 102 12.28 -32.13 9.85
N PHE A 103 12.29 -31.82 11.14
CA PHE A 103 13.22 -32.35 12.15
C PHE A 103 12.46 -33.01 13.30
#